data_AF-N1VWI2-F1
#
_entry.id   AF-N1VWI2-F1
#
_cell.length_a   1.000
_cell.length_b   1.000
_cell.length_c   1.000
_cell.angle_alpha   90.00
_cell.angle_beta   90.00
_cell.angle_gamma   90.00
#
_symmetry.space_group_name_H-M   'P 1'
#
loop_
_entity.id
_entity.type
_entity.pdbx_description
1 polymer ?
#
loop_
_entity_poly.entity_id
_entity_poly.type
_entity_poly.pdbx_seq_one_letter_code
_entity_poly.pdbx_strand_id
1 'polypeptide(L)'
;MRFSSLLILLFFACSQLSREDQFREECEKTRNRSYTFLLPILERHTTDGNTELNRTVWIGNTELAYKKCVSESEKNYYNLRSN
;
A
#
# COMPACT_ATOMS: atom_id res chain seq x y z
N MET A 1 -35.46 -3.34 -23.14
CA MET A 1 -34.28 -4.21 -23.32
C MET A 1 -33.02 -3.47 -23.78
N ARG A 2 -33.06 -2.57 -24.78
CA ARG A 2 -31.85 -1.82 -25.22
C ARG A 2 -31.22 -0.90 -24.16
N PHE A 3 -32.03 -0.27 -23.30
CA PHE A 3 -31.55 0.63 -22.25
C PHE A 3 -30.81 -0.10 -21.12
N SER A 4 -31.25 -1.31 -20.75
CA SER A 4 -30.60 -2.11 -19.71
C SER A 4 -29.19 -2.56 -20.11
N SER A 5 -28.99 -2.90 -21.39
CA SER A 5 -27.66 -3.28 -21.90
C SER A 5 -26.66 -2.12 -21.89
N LEU A 6 -27.12 -0.89 -22.14
CA LEU A 6 -26.30 0.33 -22.07
C LEU A 6 -25.89 0.68 -20.63
N LEU A 7 -26.79 0.48 -19.66
CA LEU A 7 -26.48 0.65 -18.24
C LEU A 7 -25.40 -0.33 -17.76
N ILE A 8 -25.46 -1.60 -18.20
CA ILE A 8 -24.47 -2.61 -17.82
C ILE A 8 -23.07 -2.23 -18.34
N LEU A 9 -22.96 -1.71 -19.57
CA LEU A 9 -21.68 -1.27 -20.13
C LEU A 9 -21.07 -0.07 -19.38
N LEU A 10 -21.89 0.84 -18.85
CA LEU A 10 -21.42 1.96 -18.02
C LEU A 10 -20.85 1.51 -16.68
N PHE A 11 -21.42 0.46 -16.07
CA PHE A 11 -20.88 -0.11 -14.82
C PHE A 11 -19.53 -0.81 -15.03
N PHE A 12 -19.33 -1.51 -16.14
CA PHE A 12 -18.04 -2.15 -16.46
C PHE A 12 -16.94 -1.17 -16.86
N ALA A 13 -17.29 0.00 -17.41
CA ALA A 13 -16.31 1.07 -17.69
C ALA A 13 -15.79 1.75 -16.40
N CYS A 14 -16.58 1.70 -15.31
CA CYS A 14 -16.25 2.33 -14.02
C CYS A 14 -15.42 1.42 -13.09
N SER A 15 -15.19 0.15 -13.46
CA SER A 15 -14.41 -0.80 -12.65
C SER A 15 -12.91 -0.77 -12.92
N GLN A 16 -12.42 0.19 -13.71
CA GLN A 16 -10.99 0.46 -13.77
C GLN A 16 -10.62 1.33 -12.56
N LEU A 17 -10.29 0.66 -11.44
CA LEU A 17 -9.62 1.32 -10.32
C LEU A 17 -8.44 2.11 -10.89
N SER A 18 -8.29 3.38 -10.51
CA SER A 18 -7.10 4.14 -10.90
C SER A 18 -5.88 3.33 -10.49
N ARG A 19 -4.91 3.18 -11.40
CA ARG A 19 -3.66 2.48 -11.12
C ARG A 19 -2.94 3.09 -9.90
N GLU A 20 -3.11 4.39 -9.69
CA GLU A 20 -2.68 5.09 -8.47
C GLU A 20 -3.33 4.51 -7.22
N ASP A 21 -4.66 4.35 -7.21
CA ASP A 21 -5.42 3.83 -6.07
C ASP A 21 -4.98 2.41 -5.71
N GLN A 22 -4.72 1.57 -6.72
CA GLN A 22 -4.21 0.21 -6.50
C GLN A 22 -2.82 0.23 -5.84
N PHE A 23 -1.89 1.06 -6.33
CA PHE A 23 -0.58 1.20 -5.70
C PHE A 23 -0.67 1.75 -4.28
N ARG A 24 -1.56 2.73 -4.06
CA ARG A 24 -1.77 3.32 -2.73
C ARG A 24 -2.31 2.31 -1.74
N GLU A 25 -3.25 1.46 -2.16
CA GLU A 25 -3.77 0.36 -1.34
C GLU A 25 -2.68 -0.66 -1.00
N GLU A 26 -1.78 -0.98 -1.94
CA GLU A 26 -0.63 -1.85 -1.68
C GLU A 26 0.37 -1.24 -0.70
N CYS A 27 0.63 0.07 -0.79
CA CYS A 27 1.46 0.80 0.17
C CYS A 27 0.87 0.72 1.59
N GLU A 28 -0.45 0.90 1.72
CA GLU A 28 -1.16 0.80 3.01
C GLU A 28 -1.16 -0.62 3.58
N LYS A 29 -1.43 -1.64 2.75
CA LYS A 29 -1.34 -3.04 3.17
C LYS A 29 0.05 -3.41 3.67
N THR A 30 1.09 -2.94 2.98
CA THR A 30 2.49 -3.21 3.35
C THR A 30 2.86 -2.53 4.67
N ARG A 31 2.45 -1.27 4.86
CA ARG A 31 2.60 -0.55 6.12
C ARG A 31 1.92 -1.31 7.26
N ASN A 32 0.65 -1.69 7.10
CA ASN A 32 -0.10 -2.41 8.11
C ASN A 32 0.52 -3.76 8.47
N ARG A 33 0.97 -4.54 7.48
CA ARG A 33 1.67 -5.81 7.72
C ARG A 33 2.96 -5.63 8.53
N SER A 34 3.67 -4.53 8.30
CA SER A 34 4.90 -4.20 9.04
C SER A 34 4.61 -3.93 10.52
N TYR A 35 3.49 -3.29 10.84
CA TYR A 35 3.05 -3.10 12.23
C TYR A 35 2.51 -4.39 12.87
N THR A 36 1.70 -5.16 12.14
CA THR A 36 1.03 -6.35 12.68
C THR A 36 1.98 -7.53 12.90
N PHE A 37 2.93 -7.73 11.99
CA PHE A 37 3.76 -8.94 12.00
C PHE A 37 5.21 -8.68 12.41
N LEU A 38 5.83 -7.62 11.88
CA LEU A 38 7.27 -7.41 12.06
C LEU A 38 7.63 -6.82 13.42
N LEU A 39 6.82 -5.92 13.96
CA LEU A 39 7.05 -5.40 15.32
C LEU A 39 7.03 -6.50 16.40
N PRO A 40 6.02 -7.39 16.46
CA PRO A 40 6.03 -8.49 17.42
C PRO A 40 7.20 -9.46 17.24
N ILE A 41 7.65 -9.69 16.01
CA ILE A 41 8.83 -10.52 15.74
C ILE A 41 10.08 -9.86 16.33
N LEU A 42 10.26 -8.55 16.09
CA LEU A 42 11.39 -7.81 16.66
C LEU A 42 11.37 -7.82 18.18
N GLU A 43 10.20 -7.60 18.79
CA GLU A 43 10.05 -7.64 20.26
C GLU A 43 10.39 -9.01 20.85
N ARG A 44 10.09 -10.11 20.14
CA ARG A 44 10.35 -11.47 20.61
C ARG A 44 11.79 -11.95 20.39
N HIS A 45 12.46 -11.43 19.38
CA HIS A 45 13.75 -11.96 18.91
C HIS A 45 14.96 -11.05 19.17
N THR A 46 14.78 -9.85 19.72
CA THR A 46 15.91 -9.04 20.22
C THR A 46 16.51 -9.66 21.48
N THR A 47 17.70 -10.23 21.37
CA THR A 47 18.42 -10.93 22.46
C THR A 47 19.28 -10.01 23.33
N ASP A 48 19.49 -8.78 22.88
CA ASP A 48 20.45 -7.79 23.35
C ASP A 48 19.81 -6.66 24.18
N GLY A 49 18.51 -6.76 24.48
CA GLY A 49 17.80 -5.81 25.35
C GLY A 49 17.49 -4.45 24.71
N ASN A 50 17.86 -4.24 23.45
CA ASN A 50 17.70 -2.98 22.72
C ASN A 50 16.34 -2.86 22.00
N THR A 51 15.32 -3.52 22.56
CA THR A 51 13.98 -3.68 21.95
C THR A 51 13.33 -2.35 21.61
N GLU A 52 13.48 -1.33 22.45
CA GLU A 52 12.88 -0.01 22.23
C GLU A 52 13.55 0.79 21.11
N LEU A 53 14.89 0.71 21.00
CA LEU A 53 15.63 1.31 19.90
C LEU A 53 15.27 0.61 18.58
N ASN A 54 15.29 -0.72 18.57
CA ASN A 54 14.96 -1.52 17.38
C ASN A 54 13.52 -1.29 16.92
N ARG A 55 12.58 -1.17 17.84
CA ARG A 55 11.19 -0.78 17.57
C ARG A 55 11.12 0.59 16.93
N THR A 56 11.79 1.59 17.51
CA THR A 56 11.79 2.97 17.00
C THR A 56 12.39 3.05 15.59
N VAL A 57 13.52 2.39 15.36
CA VAL A 57 14.18 2.32 14.05
C VAL A 57 13.27 1.64 13.03
N TRP A 58 12.61 0.54 13.40
CA TRP A 58 11.71 -0.18 12.52
C TRP A 58 10.48 0.65 12.12
N ILE A 59 9.85 1.31 13.09
CA ILE A 59 8.72 2.23 12.85
C ILE A 59 9.16 3.36 11.91
N GLY A 60 10.30 4.00 12.19
CA GLY A 60 10.83 5.07 11.36
C GLY A 60 11.08 4.65 9.91
N ASN A 61 11.71 3.48 9.73
CA ASN A 61 11.96 2.93 8.40
C ASN A 61 10.68 2.55 7.66
N THR A 62 9.69 1.99 8.38
CA THR A 62 8.39 1.62 7.82
C THR A 62 7.64 2.86 7.31
N GLU A 63 7.60 3.93 8.12
CA GLU A 63 6.95 5.19 7.72
C GLU A 63 7.70 5.89 6.59
N LEU A 64 9.03 5.86 6.58
CA LEU A 64 9.83 6.40 5.49
C LEU A 64 9.58 5.65 4.17
N ALA A 65 9.55 4.31 4.23
CA ALA A 65 9.23 3.47 3.08
C ALA A 65 7.82 3.71 2.57
N TYR A 66 6.83 3.84 3.48
CA TYR A 66 5.46 4.19 3.13
C TYR A 66 5.37 5.53 2.40
N LYS A 67 6.00 6.59 2.92
CA LYS A 67 6.02 7.92 2.27
C LYS A 67 6.64 7.87 0.87
N LYS A 68 7.72 7.10 0.69
CA LYS A 68 8.32 6.88 -0.64
C LYS A 68 7.35 6.15 -1.57
N CYS A 69 6.73 5.08 -1.09
CA CYS A 69 5.76 4.30 -1.86
C CYS A 69 4.59 5.16 -2.37
N VAL A 70 3.99 5.97 -1.50
CA VAL A 70 2.90 6.90 -1.87
C VAL A 70 3.38 7.97 -2.85
N SER A 71 4.57 8.53 -2.65
CA SER A 71 5.13 9.50 -3.59
C SER A 71 5.36 8.90 -4.98
N GLU A 72 5.73 7.63 -5.07
CA GLU A 72 5.86 6.92 -6.35
C GLU A 72 4.50 6.54 -6.95
N SER A 73 3.47 6.26 -6.14
CA SER A 73 2.13 6.02 -6.66
C SER A 73 1.55 7.28 -7.31
N GLU A 74 1.70 8.43 -6.68
CA GLU A 74 1.26 9.73 -7.21
C GLU A 74 1.94 10.06 -8.55
N LYS A 75 3.25 9.80 -8.67
CA LYS A 75 3.98 9.95 -9.94
C LYS A 75 3.48 9.01 -11.04
N ASN A 76 2.90 7.88 -10.68
CA ASN A 76 2.36 6.90 -11.61
C ASN A 76 0.90 7.16 -12.03
N TYR A 77 0.23 8.17 -11.48
CA TYR A 77 -1.13 8.54 -11.87
C TYR A 77 -1.27 8.80 -13.38
N TYR A 78 -0.25 9.42 -13.99
CA TYR A 78 -0.24 9.72 -15.43
C TYR A 78 0.56 8.71 -16.28
N ASN A 79 1.27 7.76 -15.67
CA ASN A 79 2.02 6.74 -16.40
C ASN A 79 1.11 5.56 -16.78
N LEU A 80 0.38 5.72 -17.88
CA LEU A 80 -0.42 4.66 -18.51
C LEU A 80 0.41 3.55 -19.18
N ARG A 81 1.72 3.44 -18.90
CA ARG A 81 2.55 2.38 -19.48
C ARG A 81 2.20 1.05 -18.82
N SER A 82 1.19 0.37 -19.37
CA SER A 82 1.06 -1.08 -19.33
C SER A 82 2.34 -1.64 -19.92
N ASN A 83 3.11 -2.36 -19.13
CA ASN A 83 3.98 -3.37 -19.70
C ASN A 83 3.15 -4.66 -19.76
#